data_AF-A0A3A3HHU8-F1
#
_entry.id   AF-A0A3A3HHU8-F1
#
_cell.length_a   1.000
_cell.length_b   1.000
_cell.length_c   1.000
_cell.angle_alpha   90.00
_cell.angle_beta   90.00
_cell.angle_gamma   90.00
#
_symmetry.space_group_name_H-M   'P 1'
#
loop_
_entity.id
_entity.type
_entity.pdbx_description
1 polymer ?
#
loop_
_entity_poly.entity_id
_entity_poly.type
_entity_poly.pdbx_seq_one_letter_code
_entity_poly.pdbx_strand_id
1 'polypeptide(L)'
;MICFEDEALLGFCCAFPSAGELIKKWKFYETEILTRFAPNFRAAGDKAWNVYSIFLCDSAPTDIERREIAWVEEDLERTRKIAAAGIASREDLTRVLLPVLPIQYQPQLLEGDATERLRKRIRDISPNAAAVALDDDTPAAEVVRLLGERS
;
A
#
# COMPACT_ATOMS: atom_id res chain seq x y z
N MET A 1 17.28 -3.55 12.44
CA MET A 1 15.99 -4.00 11.91
C MET A 1 14.91 -3.13 12.52
N ILE A 2 14.00 -2.62 11.71
CA ILE A 2 12.88 -1.77 12.12
C ILE A 2 11.60 -2.42 11.60
N CYS A 3 10.63 -2.69 12.46
CA CYS A 3 9.29 -3.12 12.05
C CYS A 3 8.37 -1.89 11.98
N PHE A 4 7.43 -1.87 11.05
CA PHE A 4 6.47 -0.78 10.90
C PHE A 4 5.07 -1.32 10.59
N GLU A 5 4.06 -0.65 11.12
CA GLU A 5 2.65 -0.93 10.92
C GLU A 5 1.87 0.38 10.85
N ASP A 6 0.95 0.51 9.90
CA ASP A 6 0.00 1.61 9.75
C ASP A 6 -1.40 1.07 9.41
N GLU A 7 -2.38 1.94 9.16
CA GLU A 7 -3.77 1.60 8.83
C GLU A 7 -3.89 0.67 7.60
N ALA A 8 -2.95 0.74 6.65
CA ALA A 8 -3.01 -0.02 5.39
C ALA A 8 -1.78 -0.90 5.08
N LEU A 9 -0.67 -0.74 5.81
CA LEU A 9 0.63 -1.36 5.50
C LEU A 9 1.24 -2.00 6.75
N LEU A 10 1.93 -3.12 6.56
CA LEU A 10 2.70 -3.80 7.59
C LEU A 10 4.02 -4.26 6.97
N GLY A 11 5.12 -4.22 7.71
CA GLY A 11 6.38 -4.67 7.16
C GLY A 11 7.57 -4.53 8.08
N PHE A 12 8.74 -4.80 7.51
CA PHE A 12 10.01 -4.63 8.20
C PHE A 12 11.09 -4.15 7.26
N CYS A 13 12.09 -3.50 7.85
CA CYS A 13 13.27 -2.98 7.19
C CYS A 13 14.53 -3.56 7.82
N CYS A 14 15.37 -4.16 6.99
CA CYS A 14 16.67 -4.72 7.34
C CYS A 14 17.77 -3.91 6.64
N ALA A 15 18.66 -3.33 7.44
CA ALA A 15 19.88 -2.71 6.95
C ALA A 15 21.00 -3.74 6.90
N PHE A 16 21.73 -3.80 5.80
CA PHE A 16 22.87 -4.69 5.59
C PHE A 16 24.17 -3.91 5.52
N PRO A 17 25.29 -4.50 5.95
CA PRO A 17 26.60 -3.85 5.87
C PRO A 17 27.10 -3.66 4.43
N SER A 18 26.63 -4.47 3.48
CA SER A 18 27.02 -4.35 2.08
C SER A 18 25.99 -4.95 1.12
N ALA A 19 26.08 -4.58 -0.15
CA ALA A 19 25.28 -5.17 -1.24
C ALA A 19 25.46 -6.70 -1.31
N GLY A 20 26.71 -7.18 -1.24
CA GLY A 20 27.00 -8.62 -1.22
C GLY A 20 26.38 -9.36 -0.02
N GLU A 21 26.33 -8.75 1.17
CA GLU A 21 25.65 -9.34 2.34
C GLU A 21 24.13 -9.35 2.18
N LEU A 22 23.55 -8.28 1.61
CA LEU A 22 22.13 -8.20 1.27
C LEU A 22 21.74 -9.36 0.34
N ILE A 23 22.43 -9.49 -0.79
CA ILE A 23 22.16 -10.54 -1.80
C ILE A 23 22.23 -11.93 -1.19
N LYS A 24 23.24 -12.19 -0.33
CA LYS A 24 23.43 -13.50 0.29
C LYS A 24 22.39 -13.85 1.35
N LYS A 25 21.89 -12.86 2.09
CA LYS A 25 21.18 -13.11 3.35
C LYS A 25 19.73 -12.63 3.39
N TRP A 26 19.25 -11.86 2.41
CA TRP A 26 17.90 -11.30 2.45
C TRP A 26 16.82 -12.37 2.69
N LYS A 27 16.90 -13.52 2.01
CA LYS A 27 15.88 -14.59 2.10
C LYS A 27 15.89 -15.30 3.45
N PHE A 28 17.08 -15.44 4.06
CA PHE A 28 17.23 -15.94 5.41
C PHE A 28 16.55 -14.99 6.41
N TYR A 29 16.88 -13.70 6.35
CA TYR A 29 16.28 -12.71 7.25
C TYR A 29 14.78 -12.56 7.04
N GLU A 30 14.29 -12.58 5.80
CA GLU A 30 12.87 -12.57 5.50
C GLU A 30 12.16 -13.73 6.19
N THR A 31 12.66 -14.95 5.98
CA THR A 31 12.05 -16.16 6.54
C THR A 31 12.05 -16.16 8.06
N GLU A 32 13.16 -15.77 8.67
CA GLU A 32 13.28 -15.65 10.13
C GLU A 32 12.27 -14.66 10.70
N ILE A 33 12.13 -13.48 10.08
CA ILE A 33 11.22 -12.43 10.56
C ILE A 33 9.77 -12.84 10.38
N LEU A 34 9.41 -13.36 9.20
CA LEU A 34 8.05 -13.84 8.94
C LEU A 34 7.65 -14.97 9.89
N THR A 35 8.58 -15.87 10.21
CA THR A 35 8.34 -16.97 11.16
C THR A 35 8.16 -16.42 12.57
N ARG A 36 9.06 -15.54 13.01
CA ARG A 36 9.03 -14.94 14.35
C ARG A 36 7.76 -14.13 14.61
N PHE A 37 7.29 -13.38 13.62
CA PHE A 37 6.12 -12.52 13.74
C PHE A 37 4.86 -13.09 13.08
N ALA A 38 4.84 -14.39 12.73
CA ALA A 38 3.69 -15.06 12.14
C ALA A 38 2.37 -14.84 12.90
N PRO A 39 2.34 -14.82 14.26
CA PRO A 39 1.11 -14.50 14.99
C PRO A 39 0.60 -13.08 14.69
N ASN A 40 1.49 -12.08 14.64
CA ASN A 40 1.15 -10.70 14.35
C ASN A 40 0.60 -10.54 12.92
N PHE A 41 1.25 -11.18 11.94
CA PHE A 41 0.78 -11.18 10.55
C PHE A 41 -0.60 -11.83 10.41
N ARG A 42 -0.89 -12.92 11.14
CA ARG A 42 -2.21 -13.56 11.14
C ARG A 42 -3.27 -12.69 11.82
N ALA A 43 -2.91 -11.96 12.87
CA ALA A 43 -3.81 -11.05 13.56
C ALA A 43 -4.13 -9.78 12.75
N ALA A 44 -3.27 -9.41 11.80
CA ALA A 44 -3.43 -8.24 10.94
C ALA A 44 -4.58 -8.37 9.91
N GLY A 45 -5.23 -9.54 9.82
CA GLY A 45 -6.43 -9.76 9.00
C GLY A 45 -6.21 -9.36 7.54
N ASP A 46 -7.10 -8.50 7.02
CA ASP A 46 -7.04 -8.00 5.65
C ASP A 46 -5.83 -7.12 5.35
N LYS A 47 -4.97 -6.75 6.31
CA LYS A 47 -3.69 -6.06 6.01
C LYS A 47 -2.58 -7.04 5.59
N ALA A 48 -2.77 -8.34 5.80
CA ALA A 48 -1.74 -9.34 5.55
C ALA A 48 -1.38 -9.50 4.06
N TRP A 49 -2.23 -9.04 3.13
CA TRP A 49 -1.90 -9.04 1.69
C TRP A 49 -0.92 -7.91 1.29
N ASN A 50 -0.67 -6.95 2.18
CA ASN A 50 0.17 -5.78 1.97
C ASN A 50 1.44 -5.78 2.84
N VAL A 51 2.05 -6.95 3.01
CA VAL A 51 3.31 -7.05 3.76
C VAL A 51 4.50 -6.68 2.88
N TYR A 52 5.32 -5.74 3.36
CA TYR A 52 6.56 -5.32 2.71
C TYR A 52 7.81 -5.78 3.47
N SER A 53 8.74 -6.38 2.75
CA SER A 53 10.10 -6.67 3.20
C SER A 53 11.07 -5.70 2.53
N ILE A 54 11.72 -4.86 3.33
CA ILE A 54 12.61 -3.80 2.84
C ILE A 54 14.05 -4.16 3.21
N PHE A 55 14.94 -4.20 2.23
CA PHE A 55 16.35 -4.55 2.38
C PHE A 55 17.23 -3.43 1.84
N LEU A 56 18.02 -2.80 2.72
CA LEU A 56 18.77 -1.59 2.39
C LEU A 56 20.25 -1.74 2.73
N CYS A 57 21.13 -1.12 1.95
CA CYS A 57 22.51 -0.84 2.36
C CYS A 57 23.04 0.48 1.79
N ASP A 58 24.03 1.06 2.46
CA ASP A 58 24.69 2.31 2.05
C ASP A 58 25.83 2.07 1.04
N SER A 59 26.42 0.87 1.03
CA SER A 59 27.49 0.51 0.10
C SER A 59 27.02 0.58 -1.36
N ALA A 60 27.79 1.22 -2.23
CA ALA A 60 27.51 1.23 -3.66
C ALA A 60 27.69 -0.18 -4.26
N PRO A 61 26.70 -0.71 -5.00
CA PRO A 61 26.80 -2.02 -5.63
C PRO A 61 27.65 -1.95 -6.91
N THR A 62 28.32 -3.05 -7.23
CA THR A 62 28.84 -3.32 -8.58
C THR A 62 27.69 -3.52 -9.58
N ASP A 63 27.98 -3.50 -10.89
CA ASP A 63 26.95 -3.73 -11.92
C ASP A 63 26.29 -5.11 -11.82
N ILE A 64 27.04 -6.11 -11.37
CA ILE A 64 26.53 -7.46 -11.13
C ILE A 64 25.60 -7.43 -9.92
N GLU A 65 26.06 -6.90 -8.79
CA GLU A 65 25.24 -6.80 -7.57
C GLU A 65 23.97 -5.98 -7.79
N ARG A 66 24.02 -4.94 -8.61
CA ARG A 66 22.84 -4.14 -8.99
C ARG A 66 21.78 -4.99 -9.67
N ARG A 67 22.17 -5.90 -10.57
CA ARG A 67 21.26 -6.84 -11.24
C ARG A 67 20.70 -7.86 -10.24
N GLU A 68 21.55 -8.42 -9.38
CA GLU A 68 21.11 -9.37 -8.34
C GLU A 68 20.14 -8.72 -7.35
N ILE A 69 20.35 -7.46 -6.97
CA ILE A 69 19.42 -6.70 -6.14
C ILE A 69 18.07 -6.50 -6.84
N ALA A 70 18.06 -6.22 -8.15
CA ALA A 70 16.82 -6.13 -8.91
C ALA A 70 16.04 -7.46 -8.90
N TRP A 71 16.75 -8.60 -9.01
CA TRP A 71 16.13 -9.92 -8.87
C TRP A 71 15.48 -10.16 -7.51
N VAL A 72 15.96 -9.52 -6.44
CA VAL A 72 15.30 -9.60 -5.13
C VAL A 72 13.91 -8.96 -5.18
N GLU A 73 13.74 -7.83 -5.86
CA GLU A 73 12.41 -7.21 -6.02
C GLU A 73 11.47 -8.03 -6.91
N GLU A 74 12.03 -8.76 -7.89
CA GLU A 74 11.27 -9.65 -8.77
C GLU A 74 10.90 -11.00 -8.13
N ASP A 75 11.48 -11.35 -6.97
CA ASP A 75 11.03 -12.50 -6.18
C ASP A 75 9.66 -12.15 -5.55
N LEU A 76 8.59 -12.77 -6.06
CA LEU A 76 7.22 -12.55 -5.61
C LEU A 76 6.78 -13.50 -4.48
N GLU A 77 7.69 -14.29 -3.90
CA GLU A 77 7.34 -15.23 -2.83
C GLU A 77 7.05 -14.47 -1.52
N ARG A 78 5.98 -14.84 -0.81
CA ARG A 78 5.63 -14.39 0.56
C ARG A 78 5.25 -12.92 0.73
N THR A 79 6.09 -11.98 0.30
CA THR A 79 5.94 -10.54 0.55
C THR A 79 6.33 -9.71 -0.67
N ARG A 80 5.85 -8.46 -0.72
CA ARG A 80 6.37 -7.44 -1.65
C ARG A 80 7.74 -7.00 -1.14
N LYS A 81 8.71 -6.85 -2.05
CA LYS A 81 10.09 -6.54 -1.68
C LYS A 81 10.51 -5.19 -2.23
N ILE A 82 11.32 -4.48 -1.45
CA ILE A 82 12.08 -3.30 -1.86
C ILE A 82 13.52 -3.59 -1.50
N ALA A 83 14.41 -3.58 -2.49
CA ALA A 83 15.82 -3.90 -2.29
C ALA A 83 16.69 -2.81 -2.91
N ALA A 84 17.44 -2.10 -2.09
CA ALA A 84 18.26 -0.98 -2.56
C ALA A 84 19.64 -0.95 -1.91
N ALA A 85 20.63 -0.56 -2.70
CA ALA A 85 22.01 -0.36 -2.29
C ALA A 85 22.51 1.01 -2.74
N GLY A 86 23.59 1.49 -2.13
CA GLY A 86 24.18 2.79 -2.46
C GLY A 86 23.37 3.97 -1.92
N ILE A 87 22.63 3.79 -0.83
CA ILE A 87 21.83 4.85 -0.21
C ILE A 87 22.78 5.81 0.50
N ALA A 88 23.08 6.94 -0.14
CA ALA A 88 24.03 7.93 0.38
C ALA A 88 23.35 9.12 1.07
N SER A 89 22.04 9.32 0.84
CA SER A 89 21.32 10.48 1.34
C SER A 89 19.88 10.17 1.79
N ARG A 90 19.28 11.12 2.51
CA ARG A 90 17.86 11.08 2.88
C ARG A 90 16.95 11.12 1.65
N GLU A 91 17.37 11.80 0.60
CA GLU A 91 16.62 11.88 -0.65
C GLU A 91 16.61 10.51 -1.35
N ASP A 92 17.74 9.81 -1.38
CA ASP A 92 17.83 8.44 -1.92
C ASP A 92 16.94 7.50 -1.12
N LEU A 93 17.00 7.56 0.21
CA LEU A 93 16.14 6.76 1.08
C LEU A 93 14.66 7.05 0.82
N THR A 94 14.30 8.32 0.68
CA THR A 94 12.91 8.73 0.40
C THR A 94 12.44 8.17 -0.93
N ARG A 95 13.27 8.26 -1.96
CA ARG A 95 12.98 7.73 -3.31
C ARG A 95 12.76 6.22 -3.30
N VAL A 96 13.63 5.48 -2.59
CA VAL A 96 13.51 4.03 -2.43
C VAL A 96 12.24 3.65 -1.68
N LEU A 97 11.86 4.41 -0.66
CA LEU A 97 10.69 4.12 0.17
C LEU A 97 9.37 4.69 -0.39
N LEU A 98 9.37 5.40 -1.53
CA LEU A 98 8.16 5.90 -2.18
C LEU A 98 7.02 4.88 -2.28
N PRO A 99 7.27 3.58 -2.61
CA PRO A 99 6.19 2.60 -2.74
C PRO A 99 5.46 2.27 -1.43
N VAL A 100 6.06 2.58 -0.27
CA VAL A 100 5.48 2.32 1.06
C VAL A 100 5.17 3.60 1.83
N LEU A 101 5.54 4.78 1.30
CA LEU A 101 5.09 6.03 1.89
C LEU A 101 3.59 6.17 1.65
N PRO A 102 2.81 6.63 2.65
CA PRO A 102 1.40 6.93 2.44
C PRO A 102 1.31 7.89 1.26
N ILE A 103 0.36 7.64 0.36
CA ILE A 103 0.06 8.57 -0.74
C ILE A 103 -0.09 9.95 -0.10
N GLN A 104 0.90 10.82 -0.31
CA GLN A 104 0.95 12.15 0.33
C GLN A 104 -0.22 13.02 -0.13
N TYR A 105 -0.95 12.58 -1.16
CA TYR A 105 -2.26 13.07 -1.51
C TYR A 105 -3.29 12.53 -0.50
N GLN A 106 -3.35 13.15 0.68
CA GLN A 106 -4.56 13.08 1.49
C GLN A 106 -5.67 13.73 0.66
N PRO A 107 -6.73 13.01 0.25
CA PRO A 107 -7.89 13.68 -0.31
C PRO A 107 -8.39 14.65 0.75
N GLN A 108 -8.31 15.96 0.46
CA GLN A 108 -9.00 16.94 1.27
C GLN A 108 -10.47 16.58 1.20
N LEU A 109 -10.98 15.93 2.24
CA LEU A 109 -12.41 15.78 2.45
C LEU A 109 -12.92 17.20 2.62
N LEU A 110 -13.46 17.77 1.53
CA LEU A 110 -14.10 19.08 1.57
C LEU A 110 -15.08 19.07 2.75
N GLU A 111 -14.83 19.90 3.75
CA GLU A 111 -15.74 20.11 4.88
C GLU A 111 -17.11 20.47 4.29
N GLY A 112 -18.08 19.57 4.47
CA GLY A 112 -19.38 19.69 3.83
C GLY A 112 -20.23 18.47 4.14
N ASP A 113 -21.55 18.66 4.05
CA ASP A 113 -22.54 17.61 4.29
C ASP A 113 -22.36 16.47 3.27
N ALA A 114 -22.04 15.27 3.78
CA ALA A 114 -21.88 14.07 2.97
C ALA A 114 -23.14 13.74 2.17
N THR A 115 -24.31 14.07 2.72
CA THR A 115 -25.63 13.90 2.11
C THR A 115 -25.76 14.78 0.87
N GLU A 116 -25.41 16.06 0.96
CA GLU A 116 -25.47 16.99 -0.18
C GLU A 116 -24.47 16.62 -1.28
N ARG A 117 -23.26 16.16 -0.91
CA ARG A 117 -22.30 15.66 -1.90
C ARG A 117 -22.82 14.42 -2.62
N LEU A 118 -23.44 13.49 -1.89
CA LEU A 118 -23.99 12.28 -2.47
C LEU A 118 -25.20 12.61 -3.36
N ARG A 119 -26.11 13.49 -2.93
CA ARG A 119 -27.21 14.02 -3.76
C ARG A 119 -26.72 14.69 -5.03
N LYS A 120 -25.66 15.50 -4.96
CA LYS A 120 -25.06 16.12 -6.15
C LYS A 120 -24.56 15.08 -7.14
N ARG A 121 -23.80 14.08 -6.67
CA ARG A 121 -23.28 13.01 -7.53
C ARG A 121 -24.39 12.17 -8.17
N ILE A 122 -25.46 11.89 -7.41
CA ILE A 122 -26.62 11.17 -7.96
C ILE A 122 -27.31 12.03 -9.01
N ARG A 123 -27.46 13.34 -8.77
CA ARG A 123 -28.04 14.29 -9.73
C ARG A 123 -27.27 14.38 -11.04
N ASP A 124 -25.94 14.32 -10.98
CA ASP A 124 -25.08 14.34 -12.16
C ASP A 124 -25.24 13.08 -13.03
N ILE A 125 -25.71 11.96 -12.45
CA ILE A 125 -25.90 10.66 -13.14
C ILE A 125 -27.36 10.45 -13.55
N SER A 126 -28.29 10.69 -12.63
CA SER A 126 -29.74 10.60 -12.82
C SER A 126 -30.42 11.69 -11.97
N PRO A 127 -30.83 12.81 -12.58
CA PRO A 127 -31.53 13.89 -11.89
C PRO A 127 -32.80 13.41 -11.16
N ASN A 128 -33.49 12.42 -11.73
CA ASN A 128 -34.74 11.89 -11.19
C ASN A 128 -34.53 11.06 -9.92
N ALA A 129 -33.38 10.41 -9.77
CA ALA A 129 -33.07 9.62 -8.58
C ALA A 129 -32.57 10.48 -7.40
N ALA A 130 -32.06 11.69 -7.66
CA ALA A 130 -31.38 12.51 -6.64
C ALA A 130 -32.25 12.92 -5.45
N ALA A 131 -33.56 13.05 -5.65
CA ALA A 131 -34.50 13.45 -4.61
C ALA A 131 -34.92 12.30 -3.68
N VAL A 132 -34.87 11.05 -4.18
CA VAL A 132 -35.45 9.89 -3.50
C VAL A 132 -34.41 8.83 -3.10
N ALA A 133 -33.20 8.89 -3.65
CA ALA A 133 -32.17 7.88 -3.40
C ALA A 133 -31.64 7.84 -1.97
N LEU A 134 -31.86 8.89 -1.17
CA LEU A 134 -31.48 8.97 0.24
C LEU A 134 -32.72 9.13 1.15
N ASP A 135 -33.91 8.82 0.62
CA ASP A 135 -35.15 8.84 1.37
C ASP A 135 -35.46 7.42 1.84
N ASP A 136 -35.44 7.20 3.16
CA ASP A 136 -35.66 5.90 3.78
C ASP A 136 -37.10 5.36 3.56
N ASP A 137 -38.04 6.25 3.24
CA ASP A 137 -39.43 5.90 2.91
C ASP A 137 -39.59 5.44 1.44
N THR A 138 -38.56 5.62 0.61
CA THR A 138 -38.58 5.17 -0.78
C THR A 138 -38.09 3.72 -0.91
N PRO A 139 -38.88 2.80 -1.50
CA PRO A 139 -38.43 1.43 -1.72
C PRO A 139 -37.20 1.35 -2.63
N ALA A 140 -36.22 0.52 -2.26
CA ALA A 140 -34.97 0.36 -3.02
C ALA A 140 -35.21 0.01 -4.51
N ALA A 141 -36.26 -0.75 -4.81
CA ALA A 141 -36.63 -1.09 -6.19
C ALA A 141 -37.00 0.14 -7.03
N GLU A 142 -37.62 1.14 -6.41
CA GLU A 142 -37.99 2.40 -7.07
C GLU A 142 -36.76 3.29 -7.32
N VAL A 143 -35.84 3.34 -6.36
CA VAL A 143 -34.55 4.03 -6.53
C VAL A 143 -33.76 3.42 -7.69
N VAL A 144 -33.68 2.08 -7.76
CA VAL A 144 -32.98 1.38 -8.86
C VAL A 144 -33.64 1.65 -10.21
N ARG A 145 -34.99 1.69 -10.25
CA ARG A 145 -35.74 2.02 -11.46
C ARG A 145 -35.37 3.41 -11.98
N LEU A 146 -35.38 4.42 -11.10
CA LEU A 146 -35.07 5.82 -11.43
C LEU A 146 -33.59 6.04 -11.79
N LEU A 147 -32.68 5.25 -11.22
CA LEU A 147 -31.26 5.24 -11.63
C LEU A 147 -31.04 4.61 -13.02
N GLY A 148 -31.90 3.67 -13.42
CA GLY A 148 -31.85 3.00 -14.72
C GLY A 148 -32.55 3.75 -15.86
N GLU A 149 -33.33 4.78 -15.54
CA GLU A 149 -33.91 5.69 -16.53
C GLU A 149 -32.80 6.53 -17.17
N ARG A 150 -32.55 6.33 -18.46
CA ARG A 150 -31.67 7.22 -19.23
C ARG A 150 -32.27 8.63 -19.23
N SER A 151 -31.48 9.61 -18.79
CA SER A 151 -31.78 11.04 -18.95
C SER A 151 -31.77 11.45 -20.42
#